data_AF-A0AAX4JW80-F1
#
_entry.id   AF-A0AAX4JW80-F1
#
_cell.length_a   1.000
_cell.length_b   1.000
_cell.length_c   1.000
_cell.angle_alpha   90.00
_cell.angle_beta   90.00
_cell.angle_gamma   90.00
#
_symmetry.space_group_name_H-M   'P 1'
#
loop_
_entity.id
_entity.type
_entity.pdbx_description
1 polymer ?
#
loop_
_entity_poly.entity_id
_entity_poly.type
_entity_poly.pdbx_seq_one_letter_code
_entity_poly.pdbx_strand_id
1 'polypeptide(L)'
;MQSDVETWDNLLKWLEEKHPGFEYNLSLRDVPGVERGLVAPHDLKKGDTLLHIPSTCMLNPLTLMSSPNQPIPLHLFPQTNRSSSTSSTTPVNKKPRTSLQLHQQPSRKLDTTQLLTLHLALTKDPKERYKSYWKPYIDSLPKKFRPWHPLTWIIPLHQSNHDDKDDKEWEWWNNLYELGLSKSTKLKVEDVKKRFNKDYDVLIDVLREEEPFKSHNLIDVISQEDILWAWLNVNTRSISIPLGLSGPSERNNHTLVPIMDFINHSSNETIITPRVKQLPTPSSSVSKTRKSSTSTSESTNKMPQSAIISNGNSNNSISTSAINPATTSASNGVNNGFSLRKAEQHLLPNKIDFRLLCPEKGLDKDEEVYFEYGGHSSSTLFAEYGFCEIPKSDDIPKPTSSSIKNGEHPIKDKLNKEKILNGNKDNTLGRETLDGDTNNIEKSIDEQDDKLNGWLNMKYGEVDLTSYINELWENQDEKEKEEKKQVLEDIDCWGGNTIHSQPLPTHPSHSLLMTLRLIHLSLSSTQGNNNKLSSISRGLITYISLSNENQMLISLENILKQVINNAEKRLKKINKLIREVDKSEEENKIFKEKQSVLNMLLAMCEEEKVICQSLLERLEKGEDLS
;
A
#
# COMPACT_ATOMS: atom_id res chain seq x y z
N MET A 1 16.15 29.22 -2.48
CA MET A 1 15.68 27.82 -2.45
C MET A 1 16.80 27.00 -1.87
N GLN A 2 16.52 26.29 -0.78
CA GLN A 2 17.46 25.34 -0.19
C GLN A 2 17.60 24.16 -1.16
N SER A 3 18.81 23.61 -1.34
CA SER A 3 18.97 22.42 -2.18
C SER A 3 18.36 21.19 -1.49
N ASP A 4 17.90 20.20 -2.24
CA ASP A 4 17.33 18.96 -1.66
C ASP A 4 18.36 18.21 -0.81
N VAL A 5 19.64 18.29 -1.17
CA VAL A 5 20.78 17.79 -0.37
C VAL A 5 20.89 18.51 0.97
N GLU A 6 20.84 19.84 0.96
CA GLU A 6 20.89 20.63 2.21
C GLU A 6 19.67 20.36 3.10
N THR A 7 18.50 20.11 2.50
CA THR A 7 17.28 19.72 3.23
C THR A 7 17.46 18.36 3.90
N TRP A 8 18.05 17.39 3.19
CA TRP A 8 18.39 16.07 3.73
C TRP A 8 19.39 16.15 4.89
N ASP A 9 20.48 16.90 4.71
CA ASP A 9 21.50 17.07 5.75
C ASP A 9 20.94 17.74 7.01
N ASN A 10 20.05 18.73 6.84
CA ASN A 10 19.35 19.36 7.95
C ASN A 10 18.41 18.40 8.69
N LEU A 11 17.74 17.50 7.96
CA LEU A 11 16.91 16.46 8.57
C LEU A 11 17.77 15.50 9.40
N LEU A 12 18.85 14.96 8.82
CA LEU A 12 19.74 14.03 9.52
C LEU A 12 20.33 14.66 10.79
N LYS A 13 20.85 15.88 10.66
CA LYS A 13 21.38 16.63 11.80
C LYS A 13 20.34 16.84 12.90
N TRP A 14 19.12 17.19 12.53
CA TRP A 14 18.03 17.34 13.51
C TRP A 14 17.69 16.02 14.20
N LEU A 15 17.63 14.91 13.44
CA LEU A 15 17.37 13.58 14.00
C LEU A 15 18.46 13.16 15.00
N GLU A 16 19.74 13.29 14.63
CA GLU A 16 20.88 12.97 15.50
C GLU A 16 20.89 13.83 16.79
N GLU A 17 20.69 15.15 16.66
CA GLU A 17 20.77 16.07 17.79
C GLU A 17 19.59 15.99 18.75
N LYS A 18 18.38 15.70 18.23
CA LYS A 18 17.14 15.80 19.00
C LYS A 18 16.55 14.47 19.42
N HIS A 19 16.96 13.38 18.80
CA HIS A 19 16.36 12.06 19.03
C HIS A 19 17.43 11.01 19.38
N PRO A 20 17.77 10.87 20.67
CA PRO A 20 18.76 9.90 21.13
C PRO A 20 18.40 8.47 20.69
N GLY A 21 19.41 7.76 20.18
CA GLY A 21 19.24 6.40 19.65
C GLY A 21 18.82 6.35 18.19
N PHE A 22 18.72 7.48 17.50
CA PHE A 22 18.63 7.48 16.05
C PHE A 22 19.94 6.95 15.44
N GLU A 23 19.82 5.96 14.54
CA GLU A 23 20.93 5.39 13.77
C GLU A 23 20.51 5.32 12.31
N TYR A 24 21.40 5.65 11.38
CA TYR A 24 21.19 5.49 9.95
C TYR A 24 22.48 5.05 9.28
N ASN A 25 22.35 4.20 8.27
CA ASN A 25 23.45 3.70 7.47
C ASN A 25 23.09 3.65 5.98
N LEU A 26 22.35 4.67 5.54
CA LEU A 26 21.82 4.82 4.18
C LEU A 26 22.11 6.24 3.68
N SER A 27 22.21 6.39 2.36
CA SER A 27 22.36 7.68 1.69
C SER A 27 21.18 7.97 0.78
N LEU A 28 20.81 9.24 0.69
CA LEU A 28 19.80 9.69 -0.25
C LEU A 28 20.38 9.70 -1.67
N ARG A 29 19.73 8.98 -2.59
CA ARG A 29 19.94 9.12 -4.03
C ARG A 29 18.86 10.03 -4.58
N ASP A 30 19.25 11.18 -5.10
CA ASP A 30 18.38 12.16 -5.73
C ASP A 30 19.04 12.67 -7.01
N VAL A 31 18.96 11.85 -8.07
CA VAL A 31 19.62 12.10 -9.35
C VAL A 31 18.55 12.35 -10.41
N PRO A 32 18.64 13.43 -11.21
CA PRO A 32 17.67 13.70 -12.26
C PRO A 32 17.48 12.50 -13.20
N GLY A 33 16.22 12.05 -13.36
CA GLY A 33 15.87 10.90 -14.21
C GLY A 33 15.93 9.54 -13.51
N VAL A 34 16.37 9.48 -12.25
CA VAL A 34 16.28 8.31 -11.39
C VAL A 34 15.28 8.61 -10.27
N GLU A 35 14.50 7.61 -9.87
CA GLU A 35 13.63 7.75 -8.71
C GLU A 35 14.44 8.08 -7.46
N ARG A 36 13.97 9.09 -6.73
CA ARG A 36 14.53 9.47 -5.43
C ARG A 36 14.34 8.29 -4.47
N GLY A 37 15.40 7.86 -3.80
CA GLY A 37 15.35 6.68 -2.94
C GLY A 37 16.54 6.61 -1.99
N LEU A 38 16.57 5.58 -1.13
CA LEU A 38 17.68 5.33 -0.22
C LEU A 38 18.56 4.19 -0.73
N VAL A 39 19.88 4.41 -0.72
CA VAL A 39 20.87 3.43 -1.17
C VAL A 39 21.90 3.13 -0.09
N ALA A 40 22.53 1.97 -0.19
CA ALA A 40 23.67 1.60 0.65
C ALA A 40 24.92 2.43 0.27
N PRO A 41 25.52 3.21 1.18
CA PRO A 41 26.70 4.03 0.86
C PRO A 41 27.98 3.21 0.63
N HIS A 42 27.99 1.97 1.11
CA HIS A 42 29.05 0.98 1.02
C HIS A 42 28.42 -0.41 1.20
N ASP A 43 29.20 -1.48 1.04
CA ASP A 43 28.70 -2.83 1.26
C ASP A 43 28.22 -3.01 2.71
N LEU A 44 27.02 -3.58 2.88
CA LEU A 44 26.37 -3.86 4.16
C LEU A 44 26.10 -5.35 4.29
N LYS A 45 26.31 -5.89 5.48
CA LYS A 45 26.21 -7.33 5.74
C LYS A 45 24.90 -7.65 6.43
N LYS A 46 24.49 -8.91 6.30
CA LYS A 46 23.36 -9.49 7.04
C LYS A 46 23.37 -9.04 8.51
N GLY A 47 22.25 -8.49 8.95
CA GLY A 47 22.02 -8.11 10.34
C GLY A 47 22.55 -6.72 10.72
N ASP A 48 23.27 -6.03 9.84
CA ASP A 48 23.62 -4.62 10.04
C ASP A 48 22.33 -3.78 10.19
N THR A 49 22.36 -2.80 11.08
CA THR A 49 21.26 -1.84 11.21
C THR A 49 21.32 -0.87 10.04
N LEU A 50 20.26 -0.86 9.21
CA LEU A 50 20.10 0.15 8.16
C LEU A 50 19.57 1.45 8.75
N LEU A 51 18.54 1.33 9.61
CA LEU A 51 17.89 2.45 10.29
C LEU A 51 17.43 2.02 11.69
N HIS A 52 17.64 2.85 12.69
CA HIS A 52 16.93 2.81 13.98
C HIS A 52 16.24 4.18 14.16
N ILE A 53 14.92 4.17 14.18
CA ILE A 53 14.05 5.35 14.32
C ILE A 53 13.36 5.28 15.70
N PRO A 54 13.84 6.05 16.69
CA PRO A 54 13.18 6.17 17.98
C PRO A 54 11.73 6.63 17.88
N SER A 55 10.87 6.19 18.80
CA SER A 55 9.47 6.61 18.87
C SER A 55 9.30 8.14 18.94
N THR A 56 10.26 8.83 19.55
CA THR A 56 10.25 10.30 19.68
C THR A 56 10.40 11.04 18.35
N CYS A 57 11.00 10.41 17.33
CA CYS A 57 11.18 11.01 15.98
C CYS A 57 9.85 11.10 15.24
N MET A 58 8.94 10.17 15.51
CA MET A 58 7.74 9.95 14.72
C MET A 58 6.71 11.05 14.95
N LEU A 59 5.99 11.43 13.89
CA LEU A 59 4.94 12.43 13.95
C LEU A 59 3.56 11.75 13.93
N ASN A 60 2.91 11.75 15.09
CA ASN A 60 1.56 11.23 15.33
C ASN A 60 0.86 12.11 16.39
N PRO A 61 -0.43 11.90 16.69
CA PRO A 61 -1.17 12.72 17.64
C PRO A 61 -0.54 12.77 19.03
N LEU A 62 0.08 11.67 19.49
CA LEU A 62 0.62 11.57 20.84
C LEU A 62 1.96 12.27 20.98
N THR A 63 2.85 12.11 19.99
CA THR A 63 4.12 12.85 19.94
C THR A 63 3.86 14.33 19.69
N LEU A 64 2.94 14.67 18.78
CA LEU A 64 2.54 16.04 18.50
C LEU A 64 1.97 16.73 19.75
N MET A 65 1.05 16.09 20.46
CA MET A 65 0.48 16.62 21.72
C MET A 65 1.54 16.88 22.78
N SER A 66 2.60 16.06 22.82
CA SER A 66 3.69 16.18 23.79
C SER A 66 4.80 17.14 23.34
N SER A 67 4.69 17.72 22.15
CA SER A 67 5.74 18.55 21.56
C SER A 67 5.80 19.97 22.16
N PRO A 68 7.00 20.59 22.22
CA PRO A 68 7.13 21.96 22.66
C PRO A 68 6.36 22.94 21.77
N ASN A 69 5.62 23.88 22.37
CA ASN A 69 4.89 24.94 21.68
C ASN A 69 3.87 24.44 20.64
N GLN A 70 3.23 23.30 20.92
CA GLN A 70 2.15 22.76 20.09
C GLN A 70 1.03 23.83 19.94
N PRO A 71 0.66 24.26 18.71
CA PRO A 71 -0.25 25.39 18.49
C PRO A 71 -1.73 25.04 18.20
N ILE A 72 -2.08 23.75 18.12
CA ILE A 72 -3.44 23.21 17.93
C ILE A 72 -4.14 23.04 19.29
N PRO A 73 -5.40 23.50 19.43
CA PRO A 73 -6.16 23.29 20.65
C PRO A 73 -6.26 21.82 21.08
N LEU A 74 -5.96 21.54 22.36
CA LEU A 74 -5.94 20.17 22.92
C LEU A 74 -7.29 19.45 22.80
N HIS A 75 -8.39 20.19 22.76
CA HIS A 75 -9.71 19.58 22.59
C HIS A 75 -9.89 18.98 21.20
N LEU A 76 -9.11 19.34 20.18
CA LEU A 76 -9.18 18.73 18.84
C LEU A 76 -8.47 17.38 18.75
N PHE A 77 -7.57 17.06 19.70
CA PHE A 77 -6.82 15.80 19.68
C PHE A 77 -7.72 14.58 19.97
N PRO A 78 -7.45 13.42 19.33
CA PRO A 78 -8.18 12.18 19.58
C PRO A 78 -8.00 11.73 21.04
N GLN A 79 -9.02 11.07 21.59
CA GLN A 79 -8.98 10.61 22.97
C GLN A 79 -8.14 9.33 23.13
N THR A 80 -7.35 9.27 24.20
CA THR A 80 -6.74 8.03 24.68
C THR A 80 -7.73 7.30 25.58
N ASN A 81 -7.76 5.96 25.51
CA ASN A 81 -8.46 5.11 26.48
C ASN A 81 -7.77 5.17 27.86
N ARG A 82 -7.75 6.33 28.53
CA ARG A 82 -7.43 6.40 29.95
C ARG A 82 -8.75 6.32 30.71
N SER A 83 -8.94 5.19 31.38
CA SER A 83 -10.00 4.96 32.34
C SER A 83 -10.22 6.20 33.21
N SER A 84 -11.46 6.71 33.18
CA SER A 84 -12.00 7.60 34.21
C SER A 84 -12.03 6.86 35.55
N SER A 85 -10.88 6.74 36.21
CA SER A 85 -10.75 6.15 37.54
C SER A 85 -10.19 7.17 38.52
N THR A 86 -11.00 8.20 38.80
CA THR A 86 -10.95 8.95 40.06
C THR A 86 -12.37 9.34 40.46
N SER A 87 -13.21 8.34 40.76
CA SER A 87 -14.34 8.54 41.66
C SER A 87 -13.83 8.29 43.09
N SER A 88 -13.22 9.30 43.68
CA SER A 88 -13.01 9.33 45.12
C SER A 88 -14.38 9.43 45.79
N THR A 89 -14.77 8.33 46.43
CA THR A 89 -15.94 8.20 47.30
C THR A 89 -15.76 9.05 48.56
N THR A 90 -16.28 10.27 48.53
CA THR A 90 -16.72 10.98 49.75
C THR A 90 -17.95 11.82 49.44
N PRO A 91 -19.14 11.49 49.99
CA PRO A 91 -20.34 12.29 49.79
C PRO A 91 -20.34 13.47 50.75
N VAL A 92 -20.06 14.67 50.25
CA VAL A 92 -20.27 15.92 51.01
C VAL A 92 -21.46 16.67 50.42
N ASN A 93 -22.59 16.60 51.13
CA ASN A 93 -23.79 17.40 50.94
C ASN A 93 -23.47 18.90 50.97
N LYS A 94 -23.56 19.61 49.84
CA LYS A 94 -23.84 21.07 49.81
C LYS A 94 -24.73 21.46 48.63
N LYS A 95 -25.69 22.34 48.98
CA LYS A 95 -26.86 22.90 48.27
C LYS A 95 -26.60 23.44 46.84
N PRO A 96 -27.66 23.56 46.01
CA PRO A 96 -27.53 23.98 44.62
C PRO A 96 -27.16 25.47 44.53
N ARG A 97 -26.05 25.75 43.85
CA ARG A 97 -25.70 27.10 43.41
C ARG A 97 -25.99 27.18 41.91
N THR A 98 -26.95 28.02 41.58
CA THR A 98 -27.25 28.47 40.23
C THR A 98 -26.02 29.17 39.64
N SER A 99 -25.36 28.52 38.69
CA SER A 99 -24.38 29.13 37.81
C SER A 99 -24.47 28.47 36.43
N LEU A 100 -25.18 29.17 35.54
CA LEU A 100 -25.08 29.17 34.08
C LEU A 100 -24.56 27.87 33.44
N GLN A 101 -25.50 27.02 33.02
CA GLN A 101 -25.25 26.01 31.99
C GLN A 101 -24.98 26.72 30.66
N LEU A 102 -23.71 27.08 30.43
CA LEU A 102 -23.23 27.28 29.08
C LEU A 102 -23.41 25.92 28.38
N HIS A 103 -24.20 25.86 27.32
CA HIS A 103 -24.28 24.69 26.45
C HIS A 103 -22.87 24.42 25.93
N GLN A 104 -22.12 23.54 26.61
CA GLN A 104 -20.86 23.03 26.09
C GLN A 104 -21.23 22.14 24.92
N GLN A 105 -21.14 22.70 23.71
CA GLN A 105 -21.13 21.92 22.49
C GLN A 105 -20.10 20.79 22.67
N PRO A 106 -20.41 19.55 22.26
CA PRO A 106 -19.43 18.48 22.32
C PRO A 106 -18.18 18.93 21.55
N SER A 107 -17.03 18.95 22.24
CA SER A 107 -15.77 19.38 21.63
C SER A 107 -15.47 18.51 20.41
N ARG A 108 -15.34 19.13 19.22
CA ARG A 108 -15.00 18.43 17.98
C ARG A 108 -13.66 17.69 18.18
N LYS A 109 -13.60 16.41 17.79
CA LYS A 109 -12.38 15.59 17.81
C LYS A 109 -11.98 15.27 16.39
N LEU A 110 -10.69 15.42 16.09
CA LEU A 110 -10.11 15.00 14.82
C LEU A 110 -9.53 13.59 14.96
N ASP A 111 -9.70 12.79 13.92
CA ASP A 111 -8.93 11.56 13.79
C ASP A 111 -7.48 11.86 13.43
N THR A 112 -6.67 10.82 13.31
CA THR A 112 -5.24 11.01 13.10
C THR A 112 -4.92 11.59 11.73
N THR A 113 -5.63 11.17 10.68
CA THR A 113 -5.43 11.70 9.33
C THR A 113 -5.74 13.19 9.28
N GLN A 114 -6.88 13.59 9.83
CA GLN A 114 -7.31 14.98 9.88
C GLN A 114 -6.36 15.85 10.72
N LEU A 115 -5.96 15.37 11.90
CA LEU A 115 -5.07 16.13 12.79
C LEU A 115 -3.68 16.36 12.17
N LEU A 116 -3.08 15.32 11.57
CA LEU A 116 -1.78 15.45 10.92
C LEU A 116 -1.87 16.33 9.68
N THR A 117 -2.95 16.21 8.90
CA THR A 117 -3.22 17.08 7.75
C THR A 117 -3.32 18.54 8.18
N LEU A 118 -4.10 18.84 9.24
CA LEU A 118 -4.19 20.19 9.81
C LEU A 118 -2.82 20.70 10.23
N HIS A 119 -2.06 19.90 10.98
CA HIS A 119 -0.73 20.28 11.47
C HIS A 119 0.22 20.65 10.33
N LEU A 120 0.27 19.85 9.27
CA LEU A 120 1.07 20.12 8.07
C LEU A 120 0.59 21.39 7.36
N ALA A 121 -0.71 21.54 7.11
CA ALA A 121 -1.28 22.70 6.41
C ALA A 121 -1.02 24.01 7.16
N LEU A 122 -1.10 24.01 8.50
CA LEU A 122 -0.80 25.18 9.34
C LEU A 122 0.64 25.71 9.14
N THR A 123 1.59 24.85 8.77
CA THR A 123 2.98 25.28 8.49
C THR A 123 3.11 26.14 7.22
N LYS A 124 2.06 26.22 6.40
CA LYS A 124 1.99 27.06 5.20
C LYS A 124 1.55 28.49 5.49
N ASP A 125 1.21 28.82 6.75
CA ASP A 125 0.91 30.20 7.13
C ASP A 125 2.12 31.13 6.83
N PRO A 126 1.99 32.10 5.91
CA PRO A 126 3.08 32.98 5.50
C PRO A 126 3.55 33.90 6.63
N LYS A 127 2.73 34.09 7.68
CA LYS A 127 3.11 34.83 8.89
C LYS A 127 3.91 33.97 9.88
N GLU A 128 4.13 32.69 9.57
CA GLU A 128 4.83 31.71 10.40
C GLU A 128 4.32 31.62 11.85
N ARG A 129 3.01 31.82 12.08
CA ARG A 129 2.45 31.76 13.45
C ARG A 129 2.45 30.33 14.01
N TYR A 130 2.45 29.33 13.13
CA TYR A 130 2.32 27.91 13.47
C TYR A 130 3.59 27.14 13.13
N LYS A 131 4.61 27.28 14.00
CA LYS A 131 5.89 26.57 13.83
C LYS A 131 5.78 25.13 14.33
N SER A 132 6.39 24.20 13.60
CA SER A 132 6.45 22.79 13.99
C SER A 132 7.82 22.42 14.54
N TYR A 133 7.83 21.62 15.61
CA TYR A 133 9.03 20.92 16.07
C TYR A 133 9.62 19.99 14.99
N TRP A 134 8.78 19.43 14.12
CA TRP A 134 9.15 18.58 12.97
C TRP A 134 9.48 19.38 11.71
N LYS A 135 9.71 20.69 11.79
CA LYS A 135 9.97 21.51 10.60
C LYS A 135 11.05 20.92 9.67
N PRO A 136 12.21 20.42 10.14
CA PRO A 136 13.20 19.79 9.25
C PRO A 136 12.65 18.60 8.46
N TYR A 137 11.79 17.78 9.06
CA TYR A 137 11.11 16.68 8.38
C TYR A 137 10.02 17.17 7.41
N ILE A 138 9.20 18.15 7.83
CA ILE A 138 8.18 18.72 6.94
C ILE A 138 8.83 19.40 5.72
N ASP A 139 10.01 19.99 5.92
CA ASP A 139 10.81 20.60 4.86
C ASP A 139 11.42 19.53 3.92
N SER A 140 11.59 18.27 4.34
CA SER A 140 12.04 17.19 3.44
C SER A 140 10.93 16.50 2.64
N LEU A 141 9.66 16.64 3.05
CA LEU A 141 8.51 16.06 2.35
C LEU A 141 8.36 16.60 0.91
N PRO A 142 7.79 15.82 -0.03
CA PRO A 142 7.50 16.28 -1.38
C PRO A 142 6.72 17.58 -1.40
N LYS A 143 7.08 18.48 -2.31
CA LYS A 143 6.48 19.82 -2.40
C LYS A 143 5.28 19.90 -3.35
N LYS A 144 5.18 18.96 -4.31
CA LYS A 144 4.14 18.95 -5.33
C LYS A 144 3.69 17.52 -5.60
N PHE A 145 2.37 17.34 -5.74
CA PHE A 145 1.76 16.09 -6.18
C PHE A 145 1.16 16.19 -7.58
N ARG A 146 0.95 17.41 -8.10
CA ARG A 146 0.61 17.64 -9.50
C ARG A 146 1.86 17.40 -10.37
N PRO A 147 1.77 16.65 -11.48
CA PRO A 147 0.63 15.87 -11.96
C PRO A 147 0.65 14.39 -11.53
N TRP A 148 1.59 13.98 -10.69
CA TRP A 148 1.84 12.56 -10.36
C TRP A 148 0.67 11.83 -9.71
N HIS A 149 -0.03 12.46 -8.77
CA HIS A 149 -1.14 11.81 -8.06
C HIS A 149 -2.48 12.04 -8.81
N PRO A 150 -3.23 10.99 -9.18
CA PRO A 150 -4.42 11.12 -10.04
C PRO A 150 -5.58 11.89 -9.40
N LEU A 151 -5.65 11.93 -8.06
CA LEU A 151 -6.58 12.82 -7.35
C LEU A 151 -6.47 14.28 -7.84
N THR A 152 -5.27 14.73 -8.17
CA THR A 152 -5.04 16.11 -8.64
C THR A 152 -5.63 16.36 -10.03
N TRP A 153 -5.88 15.33 -10.84
CA TRP A 153 -6.48 15.45 -12.17
C TRP A 153 -7.98 15.77 -12.10
N ILE A 154 -8.61 15.47 -10.97
CA ILE A 154 -10.07 15.62 -10.78
C ILE A 154 -10.44 16.61 -9.68
N ILE A 155 -9.44 17.25 -9.06
CA ILE A 155 -9.61 18.44 -8.22
C ILE A 155 -9.11 19.65 -9.03
N PRO A 156 -10.01 20.61 -9.36
CA PRO A 156 -9.63 21.80 -10.10
C PRO A 156 -8.71 22.68 -9.26
N LEU A 157 -7.93 23.51 -9.96
CA LEU A 157 -7.13 24.54 -9.33
C LEU A 157 -8.06 25.67 -8.84
N HIS A 158 -8.06 25.94 -7.53
CA HIS A 158 -8.82 27.05 -6.94
C HIS A 158 -7.85 28.14 -6.47
N GLN A 159 -7.49 29.05 -7.39
CA GLN A 159 -6.90 30.35 -7.04
C GLN A 159 -7.51 31.46 -7.88
N SER A 160 -7.65 32.63 -7.28
CA SER A 160 -8.17 33.86 -7.88
C SER A 160 -7.25 34.51 -8.92
N ASN A 161 -6.04 33.96 -9.13
CA ASN A 161 -4.99 34.49 -10.02
C ASN A 161 -4.41 33.38 -10.94
N HIS A 162 -5.21 32.44 -11.45
CA HIS A 162 -4.71 31.49 -12.43
C HIS A 162 -4.54 32.15 -13.80
N ASP A 163 -3.39 31.90 -14.43
CA ASP A 163 -3.16 32.20 -15.83
C ASP A 163 -3.88 31.13 -16.69
N ASP A 164 -4.40 31.52 -17.87
CA ASP A 164 -5.02 30.62 -18.88
C ASP A 164 -4.20 29.36 -19.21
N LYS A 165 -2.91 29.34 -18.88
CA LYS A 165 -2.00 28.20 -19.10
C LYS A 165 -2.23 27.08 -18.09
N ASP A 166 -2.45 27.40 -16.82
CA ASP A 166 -2.64 26.41 -15.76
C ASP A 166 -3.95 25.65 -15.96
N ASP A 167 -5.00 26.36 -16.38
CA ASP A 167 -6.31 25.76 -16.70
C ASP A 167 -6.21 24.79 -17.87
N LYS A 168 -5.52 25.18 -18.95
CA LYS A 168 -5.30 24.29 -20.12
C LYS A 168 -4.46 23.07 -19.76
N GLU A 169 -3.48 23.22 -18.88
CA GLU A 169 -2.69 22.10 -18.39
C GLU A 169 -3.57 21.15 -17.57
N TRP A 170 -4.35 21.68 -16.62
CA TRP A 170 -5.27 20.88 -15.82
C TRP A 170 -6.32 20.17 -16.68
N GLU A 171 -6.90 20.85 -17.67
CA GLU A 171 -7.84 20.25 -18.63
C GLU A 171 -7.23 19.07 -19.38
N TRP A 172 -5.93 19.12 -19.69
CA TRP A 172 -5.23 18.00 -20.32
C TRP A 172 -5.16 16.79 -19.38
N TRP A 173 -4.77 17.00 -18.11
CA TRP A 173 -4.72 15.95 -17.09
C TRP A 173 -6.12 15.40 -16.76
N ASN A 174 -7.13 16.26 -16.69
CA ASN A 174 -8.51 15.86 -16.49
C ASN A 174 -9.06 15.03 -17.66
N ASN A 175 -8.73 15.41 -18.90
CA ASN A 175 -9.04 14.58 -20.07
C ASN A 175 -8.32 13.23 -20.02
N LEU A 176 -7.10 13.18 -19.48
CA LEU A 176 -6.36 11.93 -19.32
C LEU A 176 -7.01 10.99 -18.30
N TYR A 177 -7.58 11.52 -17.21
CA TYR A 177 -8.44 10.75 -16.31
C TYR A 177 -9.56 10.04 -17.07
N GLU A 178 -10.25 10.76 -17.95
CA GLU A 178 -11.38 10.20 -18.70
C GLU A 178 -10.99 9.17 -19.76
N LEU A 179 -9.88 9.41 -20.46
CA LEU A 179 -9.44 8.60 -21.60
C LEU A 179 -8.54 7.42 -21.21
N GLY A 180 -7.70 7.61 -20.19
CA GLY A 180 -6.58 6.72 -19.85
C GLY A 180 -6.92 5.67 -18.81
N LEU A 181 -7.90 5.91 -17.93
CA LEU A 181 -8.22 5.00 -16.82
C LEU A 181 -9.34 4.01 -17.16
N SER A 182 -9.22 2.78 -16.64
CA SER A 182 -10.31 1.82 -16.62
C SER A 182 -11.42 2.24 -15.66
N LYS A 183 -12.66 1.75 -15.87
CA LYS A 183 -13.81 2.09 -15.00
C LYS A 183 -13.52 1.75 -13.54
N SER A 184 -12.94 0.58 -13.26
CA SER A 184 -12.56 0.16 -11.91
C SER A 184 -11.51 1.09 -11.28
N THR A 185 -10.48 1.50 -12.04
CA THR A 185 -9.48 2.47 -11.54
C THR A 185 -10.10 3.83 -11.24
N LYS A 186 -11.03 4.32 -12.07
CA LYS A 186 -11.78 5.56 -11.79
C LYS A 186 -12.56 5.46 -10.47
N LEU A 187 -13.22 4.32 -10.20
CA LEU A 187 -13.93 4.12 -8.93
C LEU A 187 -13.00 4.26 -7.71
N LYS A 188 -11.76 3.74 -7.80
CA LYS A 188 -10.75 3.87 -6.74
C LYS A 188 -10.32 5.34 -6.56
N VAL A 189 -10.05 6.06 -7.65
CA VAL A 189 -9.68 7.49 -7.56
C VAL A 189 -10.84 8.34 -7.02
N GLU A 190 -12.09 8.03 -7.38
CA GLU A 190 -13.27 8.68 -6.81
C GLU A 190 -13.44 8.37 -5.31
N ASP A 191 -13.10 7.17 -4.84
CA ASP A 191 -13.09 6.87 -3.40
C ASP A 191 -12.06 7.74 -2.66
N VAL A 192 -10.84 7.85 -3.20
CA VAL A 192 -9.80 8.74 -2.67
C VAL A 192 -10.32 10.19 -2.61
N LYS A 193 -11.00 10.66 -3.67
CA LYS A 193 -11.61 12.00 -3.71
C LYS A 193 -12.71 12.18 -2.67
N LYS A 194 -13.58 11.18 -2.48
CA LYS A 194 -14.62 11.23 -1.43
C LYS A 194 -14.01 11.34 -0.04
N ARG A 195 -12.94 10.58 0.25
CA ARG A 195 -12.22 10.65 1.53
C ARG A 195 -11.57 12.02 1.71
N PHE A 196 -10.87 12.53 0.69
CA PHE A 196 -10.30 13.87 0.71
C PHE A 196 -11.37 14.94 0.97
N ASN A 197 -12.45 14.97 0.20
CA ASN A 197 -13.51 15.97 0.33
C ASN A 197 -14.13 15.95 1.74
N LYS A 198 -14.40 14.76 2.28
CA LYS A 198 -14.94 14.61 3.63
C LYS A 198 -13.99 15.19 4.68
N ASP A 199 -12.70 14.90 4.58
CA ASP A 199 -11.72 15.45 5.54
C ASP A 199 -11.50 16.95 5.31
N TYR A 200 -11.50 17.41 4.07
CA TYR A 200 -11.41 18.83 3.70
C TYR A 200 -12.53 19.65 4.35
N ASP A 201 -13.78 19.21 4.23
CA ASP A 201 -14.94 19.89 4.83
C ASP A 201 -14.76 20.03 6.36
N VAL A 202 -14.35 18.96 7.03
CA VAL A 202 -14.07 18.97 8.49
C VAL A 202 -12.97 19.99 8.84
N LEU A 203 -11.90 20.05 8.04
CA LEU A 203 -10.78 20.96 8.29
C LEU A 203 -11.16 22.41 8.03
N ILE A 204 -11.97 22.68 7.02
CA ILE A 204 -12.51 24.02 6.73
C ILE A 204 -13.38 24.51 7.90
N ASP A 205 -14.24 23.65 8.45
CA ASP A 205 -15.04 23.99 9.63
C ASP A 205 -14.15 24.28 10.84
N VAL A 206 -13.08 23.49 11.06
CA VAL A 206 -12.11 23.76 12.13
C VAL A 206 -11.43 25.12 11.96
N LEU A 207 -10.93 25.44 10.76
CA LEU A 207 -10.27 26.73 10.50
C LEU A 207 -11.21 27.92 10.67
N ARG A 208 -12.52 27.72 10.42
CA ARG A 208 -13.57 28.74 10.51
C ARG A 208 -14.06 28.96 11.95
N GLU A 209 -14.17 27.90 12.74
CA GLU A 209 -14.92 27.92 14.00
C GLU A 209 -14.01 27.93 15.24
N GLU A 210 -12.83 27.31 15.16
CA GLU A 210 -11.99 27.06 16.33
C GLU A 210 -10.96 28.18 16.55
N GLU A 211 -10.81 28.62 17.80
CA GLU A 211 -9.74 29.54 18.20
C GLU A 211 -8.44 28.77 18.44
N PRO A 212 -7.25 29.31 18.07
CA PRO A 212 -7.02 30.66 17.52
C PRO A 212 -7.13 30.77 16.00
N PHE A 213 -7.48 29.70 15.28
CA PHE A 213 -7.47 29.69 13.81
C PHE A 213 -8.44 30.72 13.21
N LYS A 214 -9.62 30.83 13.82
CA LYS A 214 -10.66 31.80 13.48
C LYS A 214 -10.18 33.24 13.61
N SER A 215 -9.69 33.65 14.79
CA SER A 215 -9.19 35.02 14.99
C SER A 215 -7.98 35.36 14.13
N HIS A 216 -7.19 34.34 13.77
CA HIS A 216 -6.07 34.45 12.84
C HIS A 216 -6.48 34.47 11.36
N ASN A 217 -7.77 34.31 11.07
CA ASN A 217 -8.37 34.25 9.74
C ASN A 217 -7.66 33.25 8.81
N LEU A 218 -7.36 32.06 9.33
CA LEU A 218 -6.59 31.07 8.57
C LEU A 218 -7.33 30.50 7.36
N ILE A 219 -8.65 30.58 7.35
CA ILE A 219 -9.48 30.13 6.22
C ILE A 219 -9.15 30.87 4.91
N ASP A 220 -8.76 32.14 4.99
CA ASP A 220 -8.39 32.95 3.83
C ASP A 220 -6.89 32.85 3.50
N VAL A 221 -6.12 32.20 4.37
CA VAL A 221 -4.65 32.12 4.29
C VAL A 221 -4.20 30.75 3.79
N ILE A 222 -4.80 29.68 4.29
CA ILE A 222 -4.49 28.30 3.92
C ILE A 222 -5.38 27.93 2.74
N SER A 223 -4.76 27.72 1.58
CA SER A 223 -5.49 27.41 0.35
C SER A 223 -5.96 25.95 0.30
N GLN A 224 -6.86 25.64 -0.64
CA GLN A 224 -7.23 24.26 -0.93
C GLN A 224 -6.01 23.41 -1.35
N GLU A 225 -5.06 23.99 -2.10
CA GLU A 225 -3.84 23.31 -2.51
C GLU A 225 -2.91 23.01 -1.33
N ASP A 226 -2.88 23.86 -0.29
CA ASP A 226 -2.11 23.59 0.93
C ASP A 226 -2.69 22.41 1.72
N ILE A 227 -4.02 22.33 1.82
CA ILE A 227 -4.72 21.21 2.48
C ILE A 227 -4.56 19.93 1.65
N LEU A 228 -4.68 20.01 0.32
CA LEU A 228 -4.47 18.88 -0.60
C LEU A 228 -3.04 18.34 -0.49
N TRP A 229 -2.03 19.22 -0.50
CA TRP A 229 -0.63 18.85 -0.28
C TRP A 229 -0.42 18.16 1.07
N ALA A 230 -1.00 18.70 2.14
CA ALA A 230 -0.89 18.13 3.47
C ALA A 230 -1.56 16.74 3.55
N TRP A 231 -2.77 16.62 3.00
CA TRP A 231 -3.56 15.39 3.02
C TRP A 231 -2.87 14.29 2.22
N LEU A 232 -2.36 14.61 1.02
CA LEU A 232 -1.63 13.65 0.19
C LEU A 232 -0.32 13.21 0.85
N ASN A 233 0.41 14.09 1.55
CA ASN A 233 1.56 13.64 2.35
C ASN A 233 1.16 12.63 3.43
N VAL A 234 0.05 12.87 4.15
CA VAL A 234 -0.42 11.92 5.17
C VAL A 234 -0.89 10.60 4.53
N ASN A 235 -1.73 10.65 3.49
CA ASN A 235 -2.31 9.46 2.86
C ASN A 235 -1.25 8.56 2.20
N THR A 236 -0.21 9.16 1.60
CA THR A 236 0.78 8.41 0.82
C THR A 236 2.00 7.95 1.62
N ARG A 237 2.26 8.52 2.82
CA ARG A 237 3.53 8.29 3.56
C ARG A 237 3.36 7.88 5.01
N SER A 238 2.15 7.96 5.55
CA SER A 238 1.93 7.49 6.91
C SER A 238 1.86 5.96 6.96
N ILE A 239 2.26 5.41 8.10
CA ILE A 239 2.11 3.98 8.37
C ILE A 239 1.26 3.77 9.61
N SER A 240 0.59 2.62 9.68
CA SER A 240 -0.29 2.27 10.79
C SER A 240 0.53 1.74 11.98
N ILE A 241 0.57 2.51 13.06
CA ILE A 241 1.21 2.15 14.34
C ILE A 241 0.14 2.12 15.42
N PRO A 242 0.04 1.06 16.24
CA PRO A 242 -0.91 1.04 17.36
C PRO A 242 -0.65 2.18 18.35
N LEU A 243 -1.52 3.20 18.35
CA LEU A 243 -1.42 4.35 19.25
C LEU A 243 -2.25 4.20 20.54
N GLY A 244 -3.17 3.23 20.59
CA GLY A 244 -4.06 3.04 21.73
C GLY A 244 -5.12 4.15 21.89
N LEU A 245 -5.40 4.86 20.80
CA LEU A 245 -6.47 5.86 20.71
C LEU A 245 -7.84 5.19 20.61
N SER A 246 -8.87 5.87 21.11
CA SER A 246 -10.26 5.41 21.01
C SER A 246 -10.75 5.48 19.56
N GLY A 247 -11.64 4.57 19.16
CA GLY A 247 -12.23 4.53 17.81
C GLY A 247 -11.54 3.51 16.88
N PRO A 248 -11.93 3.49 15.58
CA PRO A 248 -11.42 2.51 14.63
C PRO A 248 -9.92 2.73 14.36
N SER A 249 -9.14 1.64 14.47
CA SER A 249 -7.69 1.65 14.27
C SER A 249 -7.28 2.22 12.92
N GLU A 250 -8.07 1.97 11.88
CA GLU A 250 -7.83 2.44 10.51
C GLU A 250 -7.80 3.95 10.36
N ARG A 251 -8.46 4.71 11.24
CA ARG A 251 -8.45 6.19 11.21
C ARG A 251 -7.50 6.78 12.25
N ASN A 252 -7.15 6.00 13.27
CA ASN A 252 -6.49 6.49 14.48
C ASN A 252 -5.09 5.93 14.76
N ASN A 253 -4.44 5.31 13.76
CA ASN A 253 -3.09 4.77 13.91
C ASN A 253 -2.07 5.36 12.91
N HIS A 254 -2.44 6.36 12.11
CA HIS A 254 -1.52 6.94 11.13
C HIS A 254 -0.34 7.65 11.80
N THR A 255 0.87 7.30 11.40
CA THR A 255 2.10 7.93 11.90
C THR A 255 3.02 8.22 10.73
N LEU A 256 3.49 9.45 10.64
CA LEU A 256 4.55 9.83 9.72
C LEU A 256 5.91 9.49 10.37
N VAL A 257 6.74 8.76 9.64
CA VAL A 257 8.00 8.21 10.17
C VAL A 257 9.16 8.73 9.31
N PRO A 258 9.89 9.76 9.80
CA PRO A 258 10.98 10.37 9.04
C PRO A 258 12.00 9.35 8.52
N ILE A 259 12.53 9.59 7.33
CA ILE A 259 13.50 8.74 6.61
C ILE A 259 12.87 7.48 6.03
N MET A 260 11.97 6.83 6.76
CA MET A 260 11.35 5.59 6.30
C MET A 260 10.43 5.81 5.09
N ASP A 261 9.85 7.01 4.98
CA ASP A 261 9.02 7.45 3.86
C ASP A 261 9.79 7.75 2.56
N PHE A 262 11.13 7.62 2.58
CA PHE A 262 12.01 7.71 1.40
C PHE A 262 12.33 6.35 0.78
N ILE A 263 11.95 5.25 1.43
CA ILE A 263 12.18 3.90 0.93
C ILE A 263 11.09 3.58 -0.09
N ASN A 264 11.47 3.26 -1.33
CA ASN A 264 10.54 3.00 -2.41
C ASN A 264 9.87 1.63 -2.32
N HIS A 265 8.80 1.46 -3.09
CA HIS A 265 8.03 0.23 -3.14
C HIS A 265 8.69 -0.83 -4.05
N SER A 266 8.63 -2.09 -3.66
CA SER A 266 8.61 -3.22 -4.60
C SER A 266 7.83 -4.40 -4.04
N SER A 267 7.18 -5.17 -4.91
CA SER A 267 6.55 -6.45 -4.56
C SER A 267 7.51 -7.64 -4.71
N ASN A 268 8.70 -7.45 -5.27
CA ASN A 268 9.68 -8.51 -5.50
C ASN A 268 10.39 -8.91 -4.18
N GLU A 269 10.04 -10.08 -3.65
CA GLU A 269 10.56 -10.63 -2.39
C GLU A 269 12.09 -10.81 -2.37
N THR A 270 12.75 -10.86 -3.53
CA THR A 270 14.19 -11.07 -3.65
C THR A 270 15.02 -9.80 -3.42
N ILE A 271 14.39 -8.62 -3.53
CA ILE A 271 15.07 -7.32 -3.40
C ILE A 271 14.56 -6.49 -2.22
N ILE A 272 13.35 -6.76 -1.72
CA ILE A 272 12.84 -6.05 -0.54
C ILE A 272 13.64 -6.36 0.71
N THR A 273 13.75 -5.36 1.57
CA THR A 273 14.34 -5.52 2.90
C THR A 273 13.36 -6.15 3.89
N PRO A 274 13.84 -6.83 4.95
CA PRO A 274 12.99 -7.44 5.95
C PRO A 274 12.05 -6.41 6.59
N ARG A 275 10.86 -6.86 6.99
CA ARG A 275 9.90 -6.01 7.71
C ARG A 275 10.55 -5.34 8.91
N VAL A 276 10.21 -4.07 9.09
CA VAL A 276 10.65 -3.23 10.21
C VAL A 276 10.35 -3.92 11.53
N LYS A 277 11.37 -4.08 12.37
CA LYS A 277 11.20 -4.61 13.72
C LYS A 277 10.67 -3.52 14.65
N GLN A 278 9.55 -3.80 15.28
CA GLN A 278 8.99 -2.97 16.33
C GLN A 278 9.67 -3.31 17.66
N LEU A 279 10.32 -2.33 18.27
CA LEU A 279 11.06 -2.49 19.52
C LEU A 279 10.42 -1.62 20.61
N PRO A 280 10.34 -2.07 21.87
CA PRO A 280 9.95 -1.19 22.96
C PRO A 280 11.01 -0.10 23.13
N THR A 281 10.59 1.16 23.27
CA THR A 281 11.51 2.28 23.49
C THR A 281 12.32 2.04 24.78
N PRO A 282 13.67 2.06 24.73
CA PRO A 282 14.49 1.82 25.89
C PRO A 282 14.19 2.82 27.00
N SER A 283 13.99 2.32 28.23
CA SER A 283 13.73 3.18 29.39
C SER A 283 15.03 3.90 29.77
N SER A 284 15.01 5.23 29.85
CA SER A 284 16.15 6.06 30.28
C SER A 284 16.53 5.91 31.76
N SER A 285 16.00 4.91 32.48
CA SER A 285 16.47 4.54 33.80
C SER A 285 17.81 3.81 33.69
N VAL A 286 18.87 4.59 33.49
CA VAL A 286 20.22 4.20 33.88
C VAL A 286 20.18 3.94 35.38
N SER A 287 20.01 2.68 35.77
CA SER A 287 20.34 2.25 37.12
C SER A 287 21.80 2.59 37.32
N LYS A 288 22.07 3.64 38.09
CA LYS A 288 23.38 3.85 38.69
C LYS A 288 23.66 2.59 39.50
N THR A 289 24.42 1.66 38.93
CA THR A 289 25.07 0.60 39.67
C THR A 289 25.99 1.28 40.68
N ARG A 290 25.49 1.43 41.91
CA ARG A 290 26.32 1.71 43.08
C ARG A 290 27.36 0.59 43.13
N LYS A 291 28.61 0.92 42.80
CA LYS A 291 29.77 0.10 43.16
C LYS A 291 29.73 -0.05 44.69
N SER A 292 29.44 -1.26 45.18
CA SER A 292 29.71 -1.59 46.57
C SER A 292 31.22 -1.81 46.70
N SER A 293 31.88 -0.86 47.35
CA SER A 293 33.24 -1.03 47.86
C SER A 293 33.21 -2.09 48.96
N THR A 294 33.81 -3.24 48.69
CA THR A 294 34.05 -4.29 49.68
C THR A 294 35.25 -3.88 50.53
N SER A 295 35.00 -3.52 51.79
CA SER A 295 36.04 -3.40 52.82
C SER A 295 36.20 -4.75 53.53
N THR A 296 37.44 -5.22 53.59
CA THR A 296 37.94 -6.45 54.20
C THR A 296 37.94 -6.46 55.74
N SER A 297 38.12 -7.68 56.29
CA SER A 297 38.51 -8.11 57.66
C SER A 297 37.36 -8.49 58.60
N GLU A 298 37.44 -9.52 59.44
CA GLU A 298 38.33 -10.69 59.60
C GLU A 298 37.55 -11.62 60.55
N SER A 299 37.45 -12.92 60.26
CA SER A 299 37.29 -13.90 61.34
C SER A 299 37.80 -15.27 60.92
N THR A 300 38.71 -15.75 61.75
CA THR A 300 39.47 -16.99 61.71
C THR A 300 38.59 -18.22 61.93
N ASN A 301 38.77 -19.28 61.13
CA ASN A 301 39.35 -20.57 61.56
C ASN A 301 38.89 -21.78 60.72
N LYS A 302 39.90 -22.62 60.43
CA LYS A 302 39.90 -24.09 60.28
C LYS A 302 39.35 -24.74 58.99
N MET A 303 40.33 -25.17 58.19
CA MET A 303 40.44 -26.39 57.37
C MET A 303 40.02 -27.71 58.10
N PRO A 304 40.01 -28.93 57.45
CA PRO A 304 40.14 -29.30 56.02
C PRO A 304 39.26 -30.52 55.54
N GLN A 305 39.52 -30.99 54.30
CA GLN A 305 39.27 -32.35 53.72
C GLN A 305 37.81 -32.71 53.34
N SER A 306 37.46 -33.45 52.26
CA SER A 306 38.17 -34.22 51.23
C SER A 306 37.18 -34.73 50.16
N ALA A 307 37.57 -34.64 48.88
CA ALA A 307 37.53 -35.68 47.83
C ALA A 307 36.24 -36.17 47.11
N ILE A 308 36.49 -36.59 45.84
CA ILE A 308 35.84 -37.62 44.98
C ILE A 308 34.83 -37.18 43.88
N ILE A 309 35.35 -37.11 42.63
CA ILE A 309 34.99 -37.84 41.37
C ILE A 309 33.51 -38.13 41.02
N SER A 310 33.02 -37.66 39.85
CA SER A 310 32.62 -38.46 38.64
C SER A 310 31.47 -37.88 37.79
N ASN A 311 31.72 -37.93 36.47
CA ASN A 311 30.88 -38.29 35.30
C ASN A 311 29.36 -38.02 35.23
N GLY A 312 28.92 -37.60 34.03
CA GLY A 312 27.55 -37.82 33.57
C GLY A 312 27.22 -37.19 32.21
N ASN A 313 27.29 -38.00 31.15
CA ASN A 313 26.79 -37.78 29.78
C ASN A 313 25.32 -37.30 29.71
N SER A 314 24.97 -36.56 28.64
CA SER A 314 24.19 -37.07 27.48
C SER A 314 23.27 -36.01 26.86
N ASN A 315 23.49 -35.77 25.57
CA ASN A 315 22.53 -35.63 24.46
C ASN A 315 21.10 -35.14 24.74
N ASN A 316 20.69 -34.11 24.00
CA ASN A 316 19.44 -34.22 23.24
C ASN A 316 19.41 -33.30 22.00
N SER A 317 19.25 -33.97 20.86
CA SER A 317 18.77 -33.50 19.57
C SER A 317 17.29 -33.11 19.61
N ILE A 318 16.90 -32.07 18.87
CA ILE A 318 15.53 -31.80 18.34
C ILE A 318 15.77 -30.88 17.13
N SER A 319 15.79 -31.38 15.89
CA SER A 319 14.65 -31.69 15.00
C SER A 319 13.85 -30.47 14.55
N THR A 320 14.05 -30.18 13.27
CA THR A 320 13.33 -29.32 12.34
C THR A 320 11.82 -29.62 12.26
N SER A 321 11.00 -28.57 12.26
CA SER A 321 9.69 -28.59 11.59
C SER A 321 9.21 -27.16 11.32
N ALA A 322 9.07 -26.87 10.02
CA ALA A 322 8.44 -25.69 9.46
C ALA A 322 6.93 -25.69 9.71
N ILE A 323 6.34 -24.53 10.01
CA ILE A 323 4.89 -24.28 9.93
C ILE A 323 4.67 -22.83 9.46
N ASN A 324 3.83 -22.68 8.43
CA ASN A 324 3.29 -21.43 7.87
C ASN A 324 2.64 -20.50 8.92
N PRO A 325 2.25 -19.27 8.54
CA PRO A 325 0.82 -19.04 8.66
C PRO A 325 0.19 -18.20 7.53
N ALA A 326 -1.05 -18.60 7.27
CA ALA A 326 -2.07 -17.93 6.51
C ALA A 326 -2.66 -16.72 7.27
N THR A 327 -3.38 -15.94 6.48
CA THR A 327 -4.20 -14.76 6.72
C THR A 327 -5.39 -14.96 7.68
N THR A 328 -5.88 -13.79 8.14
CA THR A 328 -7.24 -13.38 8.58
C THR A 328 -7.62 -13.26 10.07
N SER A 329 -8.09 -12.04 10.37
CA SER A 329 -9.32 -11.64 11.08
C SER A 329 -9.63 -12.08 12.53
N ALA A 330 -10.51 -11.28 13.13
CA ALA A 330 -10.70 -11.12 14.56
C ALA A 330 -11.73 -12.07 15.20
N SER A 331 -11.50 -12.31 16.49
CA SER A 331 -12.46 -12.28 17.61
C SER A 331 -12.77 -13.58 18.37
N ASN A 332 -12.89 -13.34 19.69
CA ASN A 332 -13.50 -14.13 20.76
C ASN A 332 -12.61 -15.05 21.62
N GLY A 333 -12.62 -14.70 22.90
CA GLY A 333 -11.69 -15.18 23.91
C GLY A 333 -12.08 -16.49 24.58
N VAL A 334 -11.06 -17.12 25.14
CA VAL A 334 -11.17 -18.11 26.20
C VAL A 334 -10.05 -17.82 27.20
N ASN A 335 -10.45 -17.57 28.44
CA ASN A 335 -9.57 -17.49 29.60
C ASN A 335 -8.84 -18.83 29.78
N ASN A 336 -7.51 -18.80 29.89
CA ASN A 336 -6.78 -19.76 30.70
C ASN A 336 -5.45 -19.14 31.16
N GLY A 337 -5.41 -18.76 32.44
CA GLY A 337 -4.17 -18.44 33.13
C GLY A 337 -3.47 -19.73 33.54
N PHE A 338 -2.20 -19.87 33.19
CA PHE A 338 -1.09 -20.09 34.14
C PHE A 338 0.24 -20.26 33.38
N SER A 339 1.14 -19.31 33.63
CA SER A 339 2.56 -19.51 34.00
C SER A 339 3.51 -18.61 33.21
N LEU A 340 3.62 -17.37 33.70
CA LEU A 340 4.71 -16.45 33.40
C LEU A 340 6.05 -17.09 33.78
N ARG A 341 6.99 -17.15 32.82
CA ARG A 341 8.43 -16.86 33.00
C ARG A 341 9.21 -16.99 31.69
N LYS A 342 9.16 -15.94 30.87
CA LYS A 342 10.32 -15.36 30.17
C LYS A 342 9.89 -13.98 29.64
N ALA A 343 10.63 -12.95 30.01
CA ALA A 343 10.31 -11.53 29.80
C ALA A 343 9.67 -11.19 28.43
N GLU A 344 8.34 -11.05 28.42
CA GLU A 344 7.61 -10.35 27.36
C GLU A 344 7.75 -8.85 27.62
N GLN A 345 8.59 -8.17 26.85
CA GLN A 345 8.50 -6.73 26.76
C GLN A 345 7.23 -6.40 25.97
N HIS A 346 6.10 -6.22 26.64
CA HIS A 346 4.88 -5.75 25.99
C HIS A 346 5.15 -4.42 25.29
N LEU A 347 4.91 -4.35 23.97
CA LEU A 347 4.94 -3.10 23.23
C LEU A 347 3.89 -2.17 23.81
N LEU A 348 4.35 -1.06 24.40
CA LEU A 348 3.45 -0.03 24.89
C LEU A 348 3.11 0.89 23.70
N PRO A 349 1.82 1.15 23.44
CA PRO A 349 1.43 2.15 22.46
C PRO A 349 2.21 3.45 22.69
N ASN A 350 2.71 4.06 21.60
CA ASN A 350 3.55 5.27 21.61
C ASN A 350 4.96 5.13 22.22
N LYS A 351 5.41 3.91 22.53
CA LYS A 351 6.79 3.61 22.91
C LYS A 351 7.33 2.50 22.04
N ILE A 352 7.18 2.68 20.73
CA ILE A 352 7.59 1.74 19.71
C ILE A 352 8.65 2.43 18.86
N ASP A 353 9.88 1.96 18.98
CA ASP A 353 10.96 2.29 18.08
C ASP A 353 10.91 1.36 16.87
N PHE A 354 11.43 1.83 15.74
CA PHE A 354 11.59 1.02 14.54
C PHE A 354 13.03 0.73 14.24
N ARG A 355 13.31 -0.53 13.92
CA ARG A 355 14.63 -0.95 13.45
C ARG A 355 14.50 -1.71 12.15
N LEU A 356 15.13 -1.16 11.12
CA LEU A 356 15.32 -1.81 9.83
C LEU A 356 16.70 -2.46 9.80
N LEU A 357 16.74 -3.74 9.40
CA LEU A 357 17.97 -4.51 9.31
C LEU A 357 18.27 -4.84 7.85
N CYS A 358 19.55 -5.01 7.56
CA CYS A 358 20.03 -5.45 6.26
C CYS A 358 19.50 -6.87 5.95
N PRO A 359 19.03 -7.12 4.71
CA PRO A 359 18.56 -8.45 4.31
C PRO A 359 19.63 -9.54 4.44
N GLU A 360 19.19 -10.79 4.42
CA GLU A 360 20.04 -11.98 4.52
C GLU A 360 21.18 -11.99 3.47
N LYS A 361 20.91 -11.49 2.27
CA LYS A 361 21.90 -11.39 1.17
C LYS A 361 22.95 -10.28 1.37
N GLY A 362 22.76 -9.36 2.33
CA GLY A 362 23.52 -8.10 2.38
C GLY A 362 22.97 -7.05 1.42
N LEU A 363 23.64 -5.90 1.33
CA LEU A 363 23.41 -4.91 0.27
C LEU A 363 24.76 -4.50 -0.28
N ASP A 364 24.90 -4.50 -1.60
CA ASP A 364 26.09 -3.98 -2.26
C ASP A 364 26.08 -2.45 -2.21
N LYS A 365 27.27 -1.83 -2.29
CA LYS A 365 27.36 -0.38 -2.46
C LYS A 365 26.48 0.11 -3.62
N ASP A 366 25.77 1.20 -3.38
CA ASP A 366 24.84 1.88 -4.30
C ASP A 366 23.55 1.07 -4.59
N GLU A 367 23.37 -0.10 -3.97
CA GLU A 367 22.12 -0.87 -4.03
C GLU A 367 20.99 -0.13 -3.29
N GLU A 368 19.82 -0.08 -3.91
CA GLU A 368 18.64 0.58 -3.35
C GLU A 368 17.91 -0.30 -2.33
N VAL A 369 17.43 0.35 -1.28
CA VAL A 369 16.58 -0.25 -0.26
C VAL A 369 15.12 -0.12 -0.71
N TYR A 370 14.42 -1.25 -0.74
CA TYR A 370 12.99 -1.31 -1.04
C TYR A 370 12.17 -1.88 0.12
N PHE A 371 10.89 -1.49 0.16
CA PHE A 371 9.86 -2.06 1.01
C PHE A 371 8.65 -2.53 0.21
N GLU A 372 7.98 -3.55 0.73
CA GLU A 372 6.62 -3.84 0.32
C GLU A 372 5.65 -3.00 1.16
N TYR A 373 5.03 -1.99 0.56
CA TYR A 373 4.06 -1.12 1.24
C TYR A 373 2.79 -1.88 1.66
N GLY A 374 2.47 -2.94 0.91
CA GLY A 374 1.31 -3.81 1.11
C GLY A 374 1.02 -4.60 -0.17
N GLY A 375 0.13 -5.59 -0.06
CA GLY A 375 -0.39 -6.32 -1.21
C GLY A 375 -1.35 -5.46 -2.01
N HIS A 376 -0.82 -4.67 -2.93
CA HIS A 376 -1.57 -3.70 -3.72
C HIS A 376 -1.43 -3.99 -5.21
N SER A 377 -2.55 -3.99 -5.91
CA SER A 377 -2.58 -4.01 -7.37
C SER A 377 -2.13 -2.68 -7.98
N SER A 378 -1.70 -2.67 -9.23
CA SER A 378 -1.28 -1.45 -9.93
C SER A 378 -2.34 -0.37 -9.91
N SER A 379 -3.62 -0.74 -10.04
CA SER A 379 -4.74 0.20 -9.93
C SER A 379 -4.85 0.86 -8.55
N THR A 380 -4.52 0.12 -7.50
CA THR A 380 -4.52 0.61 -6.11
C THR A 380 -3.30 1.48 -5.84
N LEU A 381 -2.11 1.02 -6.24
CA LEU A 381 -0.88 1.82 -6.16
C LEU A 381 -1.06 3.16 -6.88
N PHE A 382 -1.65 3.13 -8.06
CA PHE A 382 -1.87 4.33 -8.87
C PHE A 382 -2.85 5.28 -8.21
N ALA A 383 -4.02 4.78 -7.77
CA ALA A 383 -5.05 5.61 -7.16
C ALA A 383 -4.66 6.22 -5.81
N GLU A 384 -3.97 5.45 -4.95
CA GLU A 384 -3.63 5.84 -3.58
C GLU A 384 -2.26 6.54 -3.45
N TYR A 385 -1.30 6.20 -4.31
CA TYR A 385 0.09 6.66 -4.19
C TYR A 385 0.61 7.40 -5.43
N GLY A 386 -0.06 7.31 -6.57
CA GLY A 386 0.31 8.02 -7.80
C GLY A 386 1.41 7.34 -8.63
N PHE A 387 1.65 6.04 -8.45
CA PHE A 387 2.57 5.25 -9.27
C PHE A 387 2.03 3.83 -9.49
N CYS A 388 2.57 3.08 -10.45
CA CYS A 388 2.33 1.64 -10.57
C CYS A 388 3.66 0.89 -10.66
N GLU A 389 3.69 -0.35 -10.18
CA GLU A 389 4.85 -1.22 -10.38
C GLU A 389 4.82 -1.79 -11.80
N ILE A 390 5.98 -1.81 -12.46
CA ILE A 390 6.13 -2.30 -13.84
C ILE A 390 7.17 -3.41 -13.80
N PRO A 391 6.91 -4.59 -14.41
CA PRO A 391 7.90 -5.67 -14.47
C PRO A 391 9.21 -5.18 -15.09
N LYS A 392 10.34 -5.37 -14.39
CA LYS A 392 11.65 -5.12 -14.99
C LYS A 392 12.07 -6.35 -15.79
N SER A 393 12.85 -6.14 -16.85
CA SER A 393 13.39 -7.24 -17.67
C SER A 393 14.23 -8.25 -16.86
N ASP A 394 14.79 -7.82 -15.72
CA ASP A 394 15.61 -8.64 -14.84
C ASP A 394 14.79 -9.41 -13.78
N ASP A 395 13.48 -9.11 -13.62
CA ASP A 395 12.59 -9.75 -12.64
C ASP A 395 12.05 -11.11 -13.13
N ILE A 396 12.39 -11.53 -14.35
CA ILE A 396 12.03 -12.86 -14.86
C ILE A 396 12.88 -13.90 -14.14
N PRO A 397 12.29 -14.80 -13.33
CA PRO A 397 13.05 -15.85 -12.68
C PRO A 397 13.70 -16.72 -13.75
N LYS A 398 15.02 -16.68 -13.87
CA LYS A 398 15.74 -17.63 -14.73
C LYS A 398 15.39 -19.03 -14.24
N PRO A 399 14.93 -19.94 -15.11
CA PRO A 399 14.60 -21.30 -14.70
C PRO A 399 15.83 -21.92 -14.03
N THR A 400 15.66 -22.31 -12.77
CA THR A 400 16.71 -22.99 -12.02
C THR A 400 17.05 -24.28 -12.74
N SER A 401 18.33 -24.45 -13.07
CA SER A 401 18.87 -25.60 -13.79
C SER A 401 18.88 -26.85 -12.89
N SER A 402 17.70 -27.34 -12.51
CA SER A 402 17.54 -28.62 -11.82
C SER A 402 16.08 -29.06 -11.86
N SER A 403 15.54 -29.36 -13.05
CA SER A 403 14.51 -30.39 -13.30
C SER A 403 14.01 -30.32 -14.75
N ILE A 404 14.85 -30.64 -15.73
CA ILE A 404 14.37 -31.11 -17.04
C ILE A 404 14.53 -32.63 -17.03
N LYS A 405 13.46 -33.33 -16.67
CA LYS A 405 13.22 -34.68 -17.19
C LYS A 405 12.30 -34.50 -18.39
N ASN A 406 12.80 -34.94 -19.54
CA ASN A 406 12.13 -34.92 -20.83
C ASN A 406 10.68 -35.39 -20.74
N GLY A 407 9.77 -34.49 -21.09
CA GLY A 407 8.38 -34.77 -21.43
C GLY A 407 7.98 -33.77 -22.52
N GLU A 408 7.70 -34.27 -23.71
CA GLU A 408 7.37 -33.49 -24.90
C GLU A 408 6.09 -32.66 -24.68
N HIS A 409 6.18 -31.34 -24.86
CA HIS A 409 5.03 -30.43 -24.89
C HIS A 409 4.63 -30.11 -26.35
N PRO A 410 3.34 -30.25 -26.74
CA PRO A 410 2.89 -30.06 -28.11
C PRO A 410 2.43 -28.62 -28.34
N ILE A 411 3.36 -27.70 -28.62
CA ILE A 411 3.02 -26.31 -29.03
C ILE A 411 3.57 -25.96 -30.43
N LYS A 412 4.45 -26.79 -31.02
CA LYS A 412 5.12 -26.42 -32.28
C LYS A 412 4.35 -26.64 -33.59
N ASP A 413 3.14 -27.22 -33.57
CA ASP A 413 2.53 -27.77 -34.82
C ASP A 413 1.31 -27.02 -35.41
N LYS A 414 0.90 -25.86 -34.89
CA LYS A 414 -0.33 -25.18 -35.42
C LYS A 414 -0.16 -23.85 -36.13
N LEU A 415 1.05 -23.26 -36.20
CA LEU A 415 1.25 -21.99 -36.92
C LEU A 415 1.70 -22.12 -38.38
N ASN A 416 1.92 -23.33 -38.90
CA ASN A 416 2.47 -23.54 -40.25
C ASN A 416 1.48 -24.08 -41.31
N LYS A 417 0.17 -24.06 -41.08
CA LYS A 417 -0.81 -24.64 -42.04
C LYS A 417 -1.75 -23.68 -42.77
N GLU A 418 -1.63 -22.37 -42.63
CA GLU A 418 -2.52 -21.42 -43.33
C GLU A 418 -1.88 -20.57 -44.45
N LYS A 419 -0.66 -20.89 -44.91
CA LYS A 419 0.01 -20.09 -45.98
C LYS A 419 0.34 -20.82 -47.29
N ILE A 420 -0.21 -22.01 -47.54
CA ILE A 420 0.03 -22.70 -48.82
C ILE A 420 -1.29 -23.08 -49.48
N LEU A 421 -1.93 -22.10 -50.12
CA LEU A 421 -2.77 -22.33 -51.30
C LEU A 421 -2.99 -20.99 -52.03
N ASN A 422 -2.72 -21.00 -53.35
CA ASN A 422 -2.63 -19.90 -54.33
C ASN A 422 -1.19 -19.32 -54.44
N GLY A 423 -0.40 -19.53 -55.49
CA GLY A 423 -0.61 -20.09 -56.81
C GLY A 423 0.02 -19.18 -57.88
N ASN A 424 1.17 -19.59 -58.44
CA ASN A 424 1.75 -19.21 -59.75
C ASN A 424 2.19 -17.72 -59.95
N LYS A 425 3.25 -17.36 -60.70
CA LYS A 425 4.20 -18.04 -61.60
C LYS A 425 5.36 -17.08 -61.95
N ASP A 426 6.46 -17.69 -62.41
CA ASP A 426 7.52 -17.20 -63.32
C ASP A 426 8.80 -16.49 -62.81
N ASN A 427 9.92 -17.17 -63.07
CA ASN A 427 11.25 -16.74 -63.57
C ASN A 427 12.07 -15.74 -62.73
N THR A 428 13.40 -15.86 -62.49
CA THR A 428 14.50 -16.71 -62.98
C THR A 428 15.74 -16.40 -62.13
N LEU A 429 16.60 -17.40 -61.90
CA LEU A 429 18.04 -17.37 -61.54
C LEU A 429 18.58 -16.43 -60.44
N GLY A 430 19.20 -17.05 -59.44
CA GLY A 430 20.21 -16.41 -58.58
C GLY A 430 20.49 -17.23 -57.33
N ARG A 431 21.42 -18.19 -57.41
CA ARG A 431 21.86 -19.03 -56.29
C ARG A 431 22.93 -18.27 -55.51
N GLU A 432 22.57 -17.67 -54.38
CA GLU A 432 23.51 -17.27 -53.33
C GLU A 432 22.98 -17.70 -51.95
N THR A 433 23.92 -18.07 -51.10
CA THR A 433 23.83 -18.82 -49.85
C THR A 433 22.98 -18.15 -48.76
N LEU A 434 22.03 -18.91 -48.21
CA LEU A 434 21.28 -18.60 -46.99
C LEU A 434 22.09 -19.05 -45.77
N ASP A 435 22.62 -18.09 -45.02
CA ASP A 435 22.94 -18.24 -43.60
C ASP A 435 22.84 -16.84 -42.98
N GLY A 436 21.70 -16.57 -42.33
CA GLY A 436 21.45 -15.30 -41.65
C GLY A 436 20.03 -14.81 -41.86
N ASP A 437 19.09 -15.30 -41.05
CA ASP A 437 17.85 -14.55 -40.70
C ASP A 437 16.96 -15.25 -39.65
N THR A 438 17.34 -16.42 -39.11
CA THR A 438 16.58 -17.06 -38.02
C THR A 438 16.86 -16.44 -36.64
N ASN A 439 18.07 -15.90 -36.41
CA ASN A 439 18.47 -15.37 -35.11
C ASN A 439 17.79 -14.03 -34.72
N ASN A 440 17.31 -13.25 -35.69
CA ASN A 440 16.61 -11.99 -35.41
C ASN A 440 15.12 -12.21 -35.11
N ILE A 441 14.51 -13.25 -35.69
CA ILE A 441 13.12 -13.61 -35.45
C ILE A 441 12.99 -14.32 -34.08
N GLU A 442 13.89 -15.25 -33.77
CA GLU A 442 13.92 -15.93 -32.46
C GLU A 442 14.17 -14.95 -31.31
N LYS A 443 15.13 -14.01 -31.44
CA LYS A 443 15.32 -12.94 -30.44
C LYS A 443 14.08 -12.07 -30.23
N SER A 444 13.38 -11.73 -31.32
CA SER A 444 12.19 -10.86 -31.23
C SER A 444 10.97 -11.57 -30.63
N ILE A 445 10.91 -12.90 -30.74
CA ILE A 445 9.85 -13.72 -30.14
C ILE A 445 10.17 -13.99 -28.66
N ASP A 446 11.42 -14.33 -28.34
CA ASP A 446 11.87 -14.54 -26.96
C ASP A 446 11.71 -13.27 -26.11
N GLU A 447 12.06 -12.08 -26.62
CA GLU A 447 11.86 -10.80 -25.91
C GLU A 447 10.38 -10.43 -25.69
N GLN A 448 9.48 -10.93 -26.55
CA GLN A 448 8.05 -10.64 -26.48
C GLN A 448 7.32 -11.61 -25.53
N ASP A 449 7.72 -12.89 -25.53
CA ASP A 449 7.27 -13.90 -24.56
C ASP A 449 7.81 -13.61 -23.14
N ASP A 450 9.05 -13.14 -23.01
CA ASP A 450 9.66 -12.74 -21.74
C ASP A 450 8.95 -11.54 -21.08
N LYS A 451 8.53 -10.55 -21.87
CA LYS A 451 7.72 -9.43 -21.38
C LYS A 451 6.30 -9.84 -20.97
N LEU A 452 5.68 -10.75 -21.71
CA LEU A 452 4.34 -11.27 -21.37
C LEU A 452 4.39 -12.07 -20.05
N ASN A 453 5.46 -12.84 -19.85
CA ASN A 453 5.71 -13.58 -18.61
C ASN A 453 5.94 -12.64 -17.41
N GLY A 454 6.53 -11.46 -17.62
CA GLY A 454 6.76 -10.49 -16.55
C GLY A 454 5.48 -10.09 -15.81
N TRP A 455 4.42 -9.73 -16.53
CA TRP A 455 3.13 -9.36 -15.94
C TRP A 455 2.45 -10.52 -15.20
N LEU A 456 2.57 -11.75 -15.72
CA LEU A 456 2.02 -12.93 -15.07
C LEU A 456 2.79 -13.31 -13.80
N ASN A 457 4.06 -12.90 -13.68
CA ASN A 457 4.91 -13.15 -12.52
C ASN A 457 4.82 -12.07 -11.44
N MET A 458 4.06 -10.99 -11.68
CA MET A 458 3.82 -9.95 -10.68
C MET A 458 3.07 -10.55 -9.48
N LYS A 459 3.68 -10.47 -8.29
CA LYS A 459 3.11 -11.03 -7.06
C LYS A 459 1.69 -10.54 -6.77
N TYR A 460 1.41 -9.27 -7.09
CA TYR A 460 0.11 -8.63 -6.90
C TYR A 460 -0.56 -8.21 -8.21
N GLY A 461 -0.19 -8.86 -9.32
CA GLY A 461 -0.85 -8.59 -10.60
C GLY A 461 -2.33 -8.98 -10.53
N GLU A 462 -3.21 -8.00 -10.68
CA GLU A 462 -4.64 -8.13 -10.40
C GLU A 462 -5.48 -7.24 -11.34
N VAL A 463 -6.61 -7.77 -11.78
CA VAL A 463 -7.62 -7.02 -12.53
C VAL A 463 -8.92 -6.95 -11.74
N ASP A 464 -9.36 -5.74 -11.41
CA ASP A 464 -10.63 -5.48 -10.72
C ASP A 464 -11.80 -5.41 -11.71
N LEU A 465 -12.76 -6.32 -11.56
CA LEU A 465 -13.95 -6.45 -12.39
C LEU A 465 -15.21 -5.82 -11.80
N THR A 466 -15.09 -5.11 -10.67
CA THR A 466 -16.23 -4.53 -9.94
C THR A 466 -17.16 -3.71 -10.85
N SER A 467 -16.63 -2.91 -11.78
CA SER A 467 -17.49 -2.14 -12.69
C SER A 467 -18.37 -3.01 -13.60
N TYR A 468 -17.86 -4.15 -14.06
CA TYR A 468 -18.61 -5.06 -14.94
C TYR A 468 -19.63 -5.88 -14.14
N ILE A 469 -19.27 -6.25 -12.90
CA ILE A 469 -20.19 -6.95 -11.99
C ILE A 469 -21.33 -6.04 -11.55
N ASN A 470 -21.07 -4.75 -11.30
CA ASN A 470 -22.13 -3.79 -10.99
C ASN A 470 -23.15 -3.69 -12.12
N GLU A 471 -22.72 -3.69 -13.38
CA GLU A 471 -23.62 -3.71 -14.54
C GLU A 471 -24.50 -4.97 -14.57
N LEU A 472 -23.99 -6.13 -14.13
CA LEU A 472 -24.81 -7.34 -13.99
C LEU A 472 -25.84 -7.22 -12.86
N TRP A 473 -25.46 -6.62 -11.73
CA TRP A 473 -26.37 -6.37 -10.60
C TRP A 473 -27.49 -5.39 -10.92
N GLU A 474 -27.23 -4.37 -11.75
CA GLU A 474 -28.24 -3.42 -12.21
C GLU A 474 -29.36 -4.07 -13.03
N ASN A 475 -29.09 -5.24 -13.63
CA ASN A 475 -30.05 -6.00 -14.43
C ASN A 475 -30.84 -7.04 -13.62
N GLN A 476 -30.61 -7.16 -12.31
CA GLN A 476 -31.33 -8.11 -11.44
C GLN A 476 -32.64 -7.51 -10.91
N ASP A 477 -33.61 -8.37 -10.59
CA ASP A 477 -34.79 -7.95 -9.82
C ASP A 477 -34.38 -7.44 -8.43
N GLU A 478 -34.92 -6.28 -8.02
CA GLU A 478 -34.50 -5.60 -6.78
C GLU A 478 -34.73 -6.44 -5.52
N LYS A 479 -35.78 -7.28 -5.48
CA LYS A 479 -36.02 -8.15 -4.33
C LYS A 479 -35.01 -9.31 -4.30
N GLU A 480 -34.77 -9.94 -5.44
CA GLU A 480 -33.77 -11.03 -5.52
C GLU A 480 -32.35 -10.51 -5.23
N LYS A 481 -32.05 -9.28 -5.66
CA LYS A 481 -30.74 -8.63 -5.48
C LYS A 481 -30.36 -8.48 -4.02
N GLU A 482 -31.25 -7.96 -3.18
CA GLU A 482 -30.96 -7.77 -1.76
C GLU A 482 -30.75 -9.10 -1.02
N GLU A 483 -31.57 -10.11 -1.33
CA GLU A 483 -31.41 -11.45 -0.76
C GLU A 483 -30.08 -12.10 -1.15
N LYS A 484 -29.68 -12.01 -2.44
CA LYS A 484 -28.39 -12.54 -2.92
C LYS A 484 -27.20 -11.78 -2.33
N LYS A 485 -27.31 -10.45 -2.20
CA LYS A 485 -26.29 -9.61 -1.58
C LYS A 485 -26.07 -10.00 -0.13
N GLN A 486 -27.14 -10.18 0.66
CA GLN A 486 -27.01 -10.63 2.04
C GLN A 486 -26.30 -11.98 2.13
N VAL A 487 -26.60 -12.93 1.24
CA VAL A 487 -25.87 -14.21 1.20
C VAL A 487 -24.38 -14.03 0.92
N LEU A 488 -24.00 -13.13 0.01
CA LEU A 488 -22.59 -12.84 -0.26
C LEU A 488 -21.89 -12.19 0.95
N GLU A 489 -22.58 -11.30 1.66
CA GLU A 489 -22.07 -10.71 2.89
C GLU A 489 -21.89 -11.77 3.99
N ASP A 490 -22.82 -12.72 4.12
CA ASP A 490 -22.76 -13.81 5.12
C ASP A 490 -21.55 -14.74 4.92
N ILE A 491 -21.06 -14.87 3.68
CA ILE A 491 -19.90 -15.71 3.32
C ILE A 491 -18.63 -14.90 3.00
N ASP A 492 -18.59 -13.61 3.37
CA ASP A 492 -17.47 -12.69 3.10
C ASP A 492 -17.05 -12.61 1.62
N CYS A 493 -17.98 -12.83 0.70
CA CYS A 493 -17.76 -12.79 -0.76
C CYS A 493 -18.43 -11.57 -1.42
N TRP A 494 -18.99 -10.64 -0.66
CA TRP A 494 -19.51 -9.39 -1.22
C TRP A 494 -18.36 -8.46 -1.61
N GLY A 495 -18.29 -8.09 -2.89
CA GLY A 495 -17.17 -7.34 -3.45
C GLY A 495 -15.97 -8.23 -3.78
N GLY A 496 -14.77 -7.65 -3.91
CA GLY A 496 -13.56 -8.42 -4.20
C GLY A 496 -13.60 -9.21 -5.51
N ASN A 497 -14.29 -8.66 -6.52
CA ASN A 497 -14.49 -9.30 -7.82
C ASN A 497 -13.26 -9.10 -8.70
N THR A 498 -12.25 -9.93 -8.52
CA THR A 498 -10.91 -9.75 -9.10
C THR A 498 -10.42 -10.98 -9.85
N ILE A 499 -9.42 -10.79 -10.71
CA ILE A 499 -8.62 -11.84 -11.33
C ILE A 499 -7.17 -11.64 -10.86
N HIS A 500 -6.49 -12.72 -10.50
CA HIS A 500 -5.11 -12.69 -10.02
C HIS A 500 -4.19 -13.45 -10.96
N SER A 501 -3.03 -12.87 -11.22
CA SER A 501 -1.91 -13.51 -11.95
C SER A 501 -1.20 -14.57 -11.11
N GLN A 502 -1.13 -14.37 -9.79
CA GLN A 502 -0.46 -15.24 -8.84
C GLN A 502 -1.39 -15.72 -7.72
N PRO A 503 -1.22 -16.96 -7.22
CA PRO A 503 -0.34 -18.01 -7.76
C PRO A 503 -0.75 -18.43 -9.18
N LEU A 504 0.23 -18.83 -10.00
CA LEU A 504 -0.06 -19.44 -11.30
C LEU A 504 -0.76 -20.80 -11.13
N PRO A 505 -1.67 -21.16 -12.05
CA PRO A 505 -2.10 -20.35 -13.21
C PRO A 505 -3.06 -19.21 -12.82
N THR A 506 -3.15 -18.18 -13.68
CA THR A 506 -4.04 -17.03 -13.53
C THR A 506 -5.49 -17.46 -13.24
N HIS A 507 -6.10 -16.96 -12.16
CA HIS A 507 -7.39 -17.45 -11.68
C HIS A 507 -8.33 -16.33 -11.20
N PRO A 508 -9.65 -16.51 -11.27
CA PRO A 508 -10.61 -15.59 -10.66
C PRO A 508 -10.59 -15.72 -9.13
N SER A 509 -10.94 -14.65 -8.42
CA SER A 509 -11.13 -14.73 -6.97
C SER A 509 -12.34 -15.61 -6.63
N HIS A 510 -12.32 -16.24 -5.46
CA HIS A 510 -13.47 -17.00 -4.96
C HIS A 510 -14.74 -16.14 -4.90
N SER A 511 -14.61 -14.87 -4.47
CA SER A 511 -15.71 -13.91 -4.41
C SER A 511 -16.33 -13.63 -5.78
N LEU A 512 -15.51 -13.55 -6.85
CA LEU A 512 -16.00 -13.40 -8.23
C LEU A 512 -16.84 -14.61 -8.67
N LEU A 513 -16.36 -15.82 -8.41
CA LEU A 513 -17.09 -17.05 -8.74
C LEU A 513 -18.43 -17.12 -7.99
N MET A 514 -18.43 -16.82 -6.69
CA MET A 514 -19.64 -16.80 -5.87
C MET A 514 -20.63 -15.73 -6.33
N THR A 515 -20.14 -14.54 -6.66
CA THR A 515 -20.97 -13.45 -7.16
C THR A 515 -21.66 -13.84 -8.47
N LEU A 516 -20.92 -14.38 -9.45
CA LEU A 516 -21.51 -14.79 -10.71
C LEU A 516 -22.49 -15.97 -10.57
N ARG A 517 -22.18 -16.95 -9.70
CA ARG A 517 -23.09 -18.07 -9.39
C ARG A 517 -24.43 -17.57 -8.83
N LEU A 518 -24.41 -16.61 -7.90
CA LEU A 518 -25.63 -16.04 -7.32
C LEU A 518 -26.38 -15.13 -8.28
N ILE A 519 -25.69 -14.35 -9.12
CA ILE A 519 -26.32 -13.59 -10.22
C ILE A 519 -27.17 -14.52 -11.09
N HIS A 520 -26.63 -15.70 -11.43
CA HIS A 520 -27.32 -16.70 -12.27
C HIS A 520 -28.26 -17.65 -11.52
N LEU A 521 -28.49 -17.44 -10.22
CA LEU A 521 -29.47 -18.20 -9.45
C LEU A 521 -30.84 -17.53 -9.54
N SER A 522 -31.80 -18.14 -10.24
CA SER A 522 -33.19 -17.64 -10.30
C SER A 522 -33.98 -18.07 -9.06
N LEU A 523 -34.60 -17.12 -8.36
CA LEU A 523 -35.45 -17.38 -7.17
C LEU A 523 -36.93 -17.51 -7.53
N SER A 524 -37.27 -17.29 -8.80
CA SER A 524 -38.63 -17.23 -9.35
C SER A 524 -39.31 -18.60 -9.52
N SER A 525 -38.61 -19.72 -9.25
CA SER A 525 -39.12 -21.08 -9.44
C SER A 525 -39.05 -21.91 -8.15
N THR A 526 -40.21 -22.06 -7.48
CA THR A 526 -40.58 -23.02 -6.42
C THR A 526 -39.68 -23.14 -5.17
N GLN A 527 -40.26 -23.61 -4.05
CA GLN A 527 -39.68 -23.66 -2.69
C GLN A 527 -38.26 -24.27 -2.54
N GLY A 528 -37.68 -24.89 -3.57
CA GLY A 528 -36.36 -25.54 -3.54
C GLY A 528 -35.16 -24.59 -3.60
N ASN A 529 -35.28 -23.41 -4.23
CA ASN A 529 -34.13 -22.48 -4.38
C ASN A 529 -33.89 -21.62 -3.13
N ASN A 530 -34.91 -21.35 -2.31
CA ASN A 530 -34.72 -20.70 -1.00
C ASN A 530 -33.89 -21.56 -0.04
N ASN A 531 -34.03 -22.90 -0.12
CA ASN A 531 -33.17 -23.81 0.63
C ASN A 531 -31.71 -23.77 0.15
N LYS A 532 -31.46 -23.47 -1.13
CA LYS A 532 -30.11 -23.31 -1.67
C LYS A 532 -29.45 -22.04 -1.16
N LEU A 533 -30.13 -20.88 -1.19
CA LEU A 533 -29.60 -19.64 -0.62
C LEU A 533 -29.21 -19.83 0.86
N SER A 534 -30.08 -20.44 1.65
CA SER A 534 -29.76 -20.74 3.06
C SER A 534 -28.58 -21.69 3.23
N SER A 535 -28.34 -22.60 2.29
CA SER A 535 -27.20 -23.52 2.35
C SER A 535 -25.90 -22.81 1.94
N ILE A 536 -25.96 -21.93 0.94
CA ILE A 536 -24.83 -21.10 0.50
C ILE A 536 -24.43 -20.12 1.60
N SER A 537 -25.38 -19.38 2.20
CA SER A 537 -25.11 -18.44 3.31
C SER A 537 -24.45 -19.10 4.53
N ARG A 538 -24.65 -20.41 4.71
CA ARG A 538 -23.97 -21.21 5.75
C ARG A 538 -22.65 -21.83 5.29
N GLY A 539 -22.18 -21.54 4.09
CA GLY A 539 -20.97 -22.11 3.48
C GLY A 539 -21.07 -23.61 3.17
N LEU A 540 -22.28 -24.19 3.10
CA LEU A 540 -22.48 -25.64 2.93
C LEU A 540 -22.40 -26.09 1.46
N ILE A 541 -22.61 -25.16 0.52
CA ILE A 541 -22.67 -25.43 -0.92
C ILE A 541 -22.04 -24.26 -1.66
N THR A 542 -21.07 -24.55 -2.54
CA THR A 542 -20.49 -23.58 -3.48
C THR A 542 -20.88 -23.87 -4.93
N TYR A 543 -21.09 -25.14 -5.26
CA TYR A 543 -21.59 -25.58 -6.58
C TYR A 543 -23.12 -25.59 -6.62
N ILE A 544 -23.73 -24.87 -7.56
CA ILE A 544 -25.20 -24.74 -7.63
C ILE A 544 -25.84 -25.79 -8.55
N SER A 545 -25.39 -25.86 -9.81
CA SER A 545 -25.83 -26.82 -10.84
C SER A 545 -25.03 -26.62 -12.12
N LEU A 546 -24.98 -27.64 -12.99
CA LEU A 546 -24.27 -27.56 -14.27
C LEU A 546 -24.76 -26.41 -15.16
N SER A 547 -26.07 -26.15 -15.19
CA SER A 547 -26.64 -25.03 -15.95
C SER A 547 -26.17 -23.67 -15.40
N ASN A 548 -26.12 -23.53 -14.08
CA ASN A 548 -25.65 -22.31 -13.42
C ASN A 548 -24.14 -22.09 -13.65
N GLU A 549 -23.31 -23.13 -13.52
CA GLU A 549 -21.87 -23.04 -13.83
C GLU A 549 -21.65 -22.65 -15.30
N ASN A 550 -22.41 -23.20 -16.24
CA ASN A 550 -22.31 -22.82 -17.65
C ASN A 550 -22.66 -21.34 -17.87
N GLN A 551 -23.72 -20.82 -17.23
CA GLN A 551 -24.06 -19.39 -17.32
C GLN A 551 -22.99 -18.50 -16.66
N MET A 552 -22.44 -18.92 -15.52
CA MET A 552 -21.34 -18.25 -14.85
C MET A 552 -20.11 -18.14 -15.77
N LEU A 553 -19.69 -19.25 -16.39
CA LEU A 553 -18.55 -19.27 -17.31
C LEU A 553 -18.78 -18.40 -18.54
N ILE A 554 -19.99 -18.43 -19.13
CA ILE A 554 -20.34 -17.56 -20.27
C ILE A 554 -20.26 -16.07 -19.87
N SER A 555 -20.75 -15.71 -18.68
CA SER A 555 -20.62 -14.34 -18.19
C SER A 555 -19.17 -13.94 -17.94
N LEU A 556 -18.37 -14.82 -17.34
CA LEU A 556 -16.95 -14.57 -17.11
C LEU A 556 -16.21 -14.36 -18.44
N GLU A 557 -16.41 -15.25 -19.41
CA GLU A 557 -15.83 -15.15 -20.76
C GLU A 557 -16.19 -13.82 -21.44
N ASN A 558 -17.46 -13.41 -21.36
CA ASN A 558 -17.93 -12.14 -21.92
C ASN A 558 -17.28 -10.94 -21.23
N ILE A 559 -17.13 -10.97 -19.90
CA ILE A 559 -16.44 -9.90 -19.14
C ILE A 559 -14.97 -9.83 -19.56
N LEU A 560 -14.27 -10.97 -19.64
CA LEU A 560 -12.86 -11.02 -20.07
C LEU A 560 -12.67 -10.39 -21.46
N LYS A 561 -13.51 -10.78 -22.43
CA LYS A 561 -13.51 -10.22 -23.78
C LYS A 561 -13.75 -8.70 -23.78
N GLN A 562 -14.65 -8.21 -22.93
CA GLN A 562 -14.89 -6.78 -22.78
C GLN A 562 -13.70 -6.03 -22.18
N VAL A 563 -13.08 -6.58 -21.13
CA VAL A 563 -11.90 -5.97 -20.50
C VAL A 563 -10.77 -5.84 -21.50
N ILE A 564 -10.44 -6.92 -22.22
CA ILE A 564 -9.39 -6.94 -23.26
C ILE A 564 -9.67 -5.87 -24.33
N ASN A 565 -10.88 -5.86 -24.90
CA ASN A 565 -11.26 -4.88 -25.93
C ASN A 565 -11.18 -3.43 -25.40
N ASN A 566 -11.59 -3.19 -24.16
CA ASN A 566 -11.52 -1.86 -23.55
C ASN A 566 -10.08 -1.43 -23.28
N ALA A 567 -9.21 -2.34 -22.82
CA ALA A 567 -7.78 -2.10 -22.65
C ALA A 567 -7.10 -1.77 -23.99
N GLU A 568 -7.40 -2.52 -25.06
CA GLU A 568 -6.86 -2.25 -26.40
C GLU A 568 -7.30 -0.89 -26.96
N LYS A 569 -8.55 -0.50 -26.72
CA LYS A 569 -9.04 0.84 -27.08
C LYS A 569 -8.31 1.93 -26.32
N ARG A 570 -8.05 1.74 -25.02
CA ARG A 570 -7.25 2.68 -24.21
C ARG A 570 -5.81 2.75 -24.70
N LEU A 571 -5.15 1.61 -24.92
CA LEU A 571 -3.79 1.53 -25.49
C LEU A 571 -3.68 2.33 -26.79
N LYS A 572 -4.62 2.18 -27.73
CA LYS A 572 -4.62 2.95 -28.99
C LYS A 572 -4.72 4.46 -28.75
N LYS A 573 -5.57 4.89 -27.81
CA LYS A 573 -5.72 6.32 -27.45
C LYS A 573 -4.46 6.87 -26.78
N ILE A 574 -3.91 6.15 -25.81
CA ILE A 574 -2.70 6.57 -25.07
C ILE A 574 -1.50 6.63 -26.02
N ASN A 575 -1.30 5.63 -26.88
CA ASN A 575 -0.24 5.66 -27.90
C ASN A 575 -0.39 6.84 -28.87
N LYS A 576 -1.62 7.25 -29.19
CA LYS A 576 -1.85 8.47 -29.98
C LYS A 576 -1.39 9.71 -29.22
N LEU A 577 -1.73 9.82 -27.93
CA LEU A 577 -1.31 10.93 -27.07
C LEU A 577 0.21 10.99 -26.93
N ILE A 578 0.90 9.85 -26.76
CA ILE A 578 2.36 9.80 -26.71
C ILE A 578 2.96 10.39 -28.00
N ARG A 579 2.48 9.97 -29.17
CA ARG A 579 2.93 10.53 -30.46
C ARG A 579 2.63 12.02 -30.62
N GLU A 580 1.56 12.52 -30.01
CA GLU A 580 1.23 13.95 -30.01
C GLU A 580 2.16 14.74 -29.10
N VAL A 581 2.48 14.19 -27.93
CA VAL A 581 3.45 14.75 -26.98
C VAL A 581 4.85 14.75 -27.59
N ASP A 582 5.31 13.66 -28.21
CA ASP A 582 6.62 13.54 -28.87
C ASP A 582 6.83 14.57 -29.98
N LYS A 583 5.77 14.89 -30.74
CA LYS A 583 5.83 15.88 -31.83
C LYS A 583 5.97 17.32 -31.35
N SER A 584 5.73 17.60 -30.07
CA SER A 584 5.74 18.97 -29.55
C SER A 584 7.16 19.54 -29.35
N GLU A 585 8.23 18.75 -29.58
CA GLU A 585 9.66 19.14 -29.63
C GLU A 585 10.12 20.12 -28.53
N GLU A 586 9.48 20.13 -27.37
CA GLU A 586 9.94 20.87 -26.20
C GLU A 586 10.46 19.87 -25.17
N GLU A 587 11.78 19.72 -25.07
CA GLU A 587 12.45 19.03 -23.94
C GLU A 587 12.31 19.83 -22.63
N ASN A 588 11.09 20.25 -22.31
CA ASN A 588 10.74 20.96 -21.09
C ASN A 588 10.26 19.96 -20.03
N LYS A 589 10.32 20.36 -18.76
CA LYS A 589 9.97 19.51 -17.62
C LYS A 589 8.58 18.84 -17.76
N ILE A 590 7.60 19.60 -18.25
CA ILE A 590 6.21 19.15 -18.46
C ILE A 590 6.14 17.98 -19.45
N PHE A 591 6.97 17.99 -20.50
CA PHE A 591 7.02 16.89 -21.47
C PHE A 591 7.42 15.57 -20.79
N LYS A 592 8.45 15.58 -19.95
CA LYS A 592 8.90 14.40 -19.21
C LYS A 592 7.84 13.90 -18.22
N GLU A 593 7.16 14.82 -17.53
CA GLU A 593 6.05 14.48 -16.61
C GLU A 593 4.90 13.80 -17.38
N LYS A 594 4.49 14.35 -18.53
CA LYS A 594 3.48 13.73 -19.40
C LYS A 594 3.89 12.36 -19.89
N GLN A 595 5.12 12.21 -20.37
CA GLN A 595 5.61 10.93 -20.88
C GLN A 595 5.64 9.85 -19.80
N SER A 596 6.14 10.17 -18.61
CA SER A 596 6.18 9.21 -17.49
C SER A 596 4.78 8.75 -17.08
N VAL A 597 3.81 9.68 -16.97
CA VAL A 597 2.43 9.32 -16.66
C VAL A 597 1.81 8.46 -17.77
N LEU A 598 1.99 8.82 -19.04
CA LEU A 598 1.47 8.05 -20.16
C LEU A 598 2.04 6.62 -20.18
N ASN A 599 3.31 6.45 -19.84
CA ASN A 599 3.94 5.13 -19.72
C ASN A 599 3.31 4.28 -18.59
N MET A 600 3.01 4.88 -17.42
CA MET A 600 2.29 4.17 -16.34
C MET A 600 0.91 3.70 -16.80
N LEU A 601 0.17 4.56 -17.52
CA LEU A 601 -1.15 4.22 -18.05
C LEU A 601 -1.10 3.12 -19.12
N LEU A 602 -0.06 3.12 -19.97
CA LEU A 602 0.19 2.02 -20.90
C LEU A 602 0.41 0.72 -20.15
N ALA A 603 1.30 0.72 -19.15
CA ALA A 603 1.65 -0.45 -18.37
C ALA A 603 0.43 -1.07 -17.69
N MET A 604 -0.42 -0.26 -17.07
CA MET A 604 -1.68 -0.75 -16.48
C MET A 604 -2.64 -1.37 -17.52
N CYS A 605 -2.69 -0.83 -18.74
CA CYS A 605 -3.51 -1.44 -19.80
C CYS A 605 -2.91 -2.76 -20.32
N GLU A 606 -1.58 -2.89 -20.34
CA GLU A 606 -0.90 -4.13 -20.69
C GLU A 606 -1.15 -5.22 -19.65
N GLU A 607 -1.03 -4.88 -18.36
CA GLU A 607 -1.35 -5.78 -17.25
C GLU A 607 -2.78 -6.34 -17.37
N GLU A 608 -3.78 -5.45 -17.50
CA GLU A 608 -5.19 -5.84 -17.65
C GLU A 608 -5.39 -6.79 -18.82
N LYS A 609 -4.74 -6.51 -19.95
CA LYS A 609 -4.82 -7.33 -21.16
C LYS A 609 -4.21 -8.70 -20.94
N VAL A 610 -2.98 -8.78 -20.45
CA VAL A 610 -2.23 -10.04 -20.30
C VAL A 610 -2.92 -10.97 -19.31
N ILE A 611 -3.34 -10.46 -18.15
CA ILE A 611 -4.02 -11.27 -17.13
C ILE A 611 -5.35 -11.80 -17.65
N CYS A 612 -6.19 -10.95 -18.27
CA CYS A 612 -7.47 -11.39 -18.79
C CYS A 612 -7.34 -12.35 -19.99
N GLN A 613 -6.34 -12.16 -20.86
CA GLN A 613 -6.07 -13.08 -21.97
C GLN A 613 -5.65 -14.46 -21.45
N SER A 614 -4.75 -14.50 -20.46
CA SER A 614 -4.32 -15.75 -19.82
C SER A 614 -5.50 -16.53 -19.27
N LEU A 615 -6.40 -15.89 -18.52
CA LEU A 615 -7.59 -16.57 -17.98
C LEU A 615 -8.58 -16.98 -19.08
N LEU A 616 -8.77 -16.15 -20.12
CA LEU A 616 -9.66 -16.47 -21.23
C LEU A 616 -9.22 -17.73 -21.98
N GLU A 617 -7.92 -17.86 -22.26
CA GLU A 617 -7.37 -19.05 -22.92
C GLU A 617 -7.57 -20.33 -22.10
N ARG A 618 -7.47 -20.24 -20.77
CA ARG A 618 -7.75 -21.36 -19.87
C ARG A 618 -9.22 -21.78 -19.93
N LEU A 619 -10.12 -20.80 -19.92
CA LEU A 619 -11.55 -21.03 -20.03
C LEU A 619 -11.90 -21.69 -21.38
N GLU A 620 -11.31 -21.22 -22.48
CA GLU A 620 -11.51 -21.80 -23.82
C GLU A 620 -10.95 -23.23 -23.96
N LYS A 621 -9.93 -23.58 -23.17
CA LYS A 621 -9.40 -24.96 -23.05
C LYS A 621 -10.29 -25.87 -22.20
N GLY A 622 -11.30 -25.33 -21.53
CA GLY A 622 -12.18 -26.09 -20.62
C GLY A 622 -11.47 -26.47 -19.32
N GLU A 623 -10.48 -25.70 -18.89
CA GLU A 623 -9.84 -25.91 -17.59
C GLU A 623 -10.80 -25.60 -16.43
N ASP A 624 -10.66 -26.35 -15.34
CA ASP A 624 -11.40 -26.07 -14.11
C ASP A 624 -10.87 -24.79 -13.45
N LEU A 625 -11.80 -23.90 -13.10
CA LEU A 625 -11.53 -22.61 -12.45
C LEU A 625 -12.01 -22.58 -11.00
N SER A 626 -12.56 -23.69 -10.49
CA SER A 626 -13.19 -23.79 -9.17
C SER A 626 -12.26 -24.07 -7.99
#